data_AF-A0A643AS43-F1
#
_entry.id   AF-A0A643AS43-F1
#
_cell.length_a   1.000
_cell.length_b   1.000
_cell.length_c   1.000
_cell.angle_alpha   90.00
_cell.angle_beta   90.00
_cell.angle_gamma   90.00
#
_symmetry.space_group_name_H-M   'P 1'
#
loop_
_entity.id
_entity.type
_entity.pdbx_description
1 polymer ?
#
loop_
_entity_poly.entity_id
_entity_poly.type
_entity_poly.pdbx_seq_one_letter_code
_entity_poly.pdbx_strand_id
1 'polypeptide(L)'
;VCVEFDGESWRKRRWIDVYSLLRRAFLVEHNLVLAERKSPEVSERIVQWPAIMYRSLLDKAGLGSITSIRFLGDQQRVFLSKDLLKPIQ
;
A
#
# COMPACT_ATOMS: atom_id res chain seq x y z
N VAL A 1 15.09 -9.81 6.00
CA VAL A 1 14.82 -9.39 4.60
C VAL A 1 15.77 -8.25 4.24
N CYS A 2 16.49 -8.35 3.13
CA CYS A 2 17.28 -7.22 2.61
C CYS A 2 16.33 -6.31 1.80
N VAL A 3 16.32 -5.01 2.09
CA VAL A 3 15.43 -4.04 1.45
C VAL A 3 16.25 -3.02 0.68
N GLU A 4 15.81 -2.77 -0.55
CA GLU A 4 16.27 -1.70 -1.42
C GLU A 4 15.20 -0.60 -1.45
N PHE A 5 15.64 0.66 -1.61
CA PHE A 5 14.75 1.81 -1.65
C PHE A 5 14.82 2.44 -3.03
N ASP A 6 13.65 2.76 -3.59
CA ASP A 6 13.56 3.42 -4.88
C ASP A 6 14.26 4.79 -4.85
N GLY A 7 15.02 5.09 -5.89
CA GLY A 7 15.76 6.34 -6.02
C GLY A 7 17.00 6.46 -5.12
N GLU A 8 17.38 5.40 -4.40
CA GLU A 8 18.52 5.39 -3.48
C GLU A 8 19.68 4.51 -3.96
N SER A 9 20.90 4.85 -3.54
CA SER A 9 22.09 4.04 -3.86
C SER A 9 21.97 2.64 -3.26
N TRP A 10 22.45 1.62 -3.99
CA TRP A 10 22.55 0.24 -3.50
C TRP A 10 23.31 0.11 -2.18
N ARG A 11 24.20 1.06 -1.85
CA ARG A 11 24.91 1.11 -0.57
C ARG A 11 24.01 1.37 0.63
N LYS A 12 22.81 1.91 0.42
CA LYS A 12 21.79 2.15 1.46
C LYS A 12 20.90 0.93 1.73
N ARG A 13 21.15 -0.20 1.05
CA ARG A 13 20.47 -1.46 1.34
C ARG A 13 20.65 -1.80 2.82
N ARG A 14 19.56 -2.22 3.45
CA ARG A 14 19.59 -2.60 4.87
C ARG A 14 18.91 -3.93 5.11
N TRP A 15 19.44 -4.66 6.07
CA TRP A 15 18.80 -5.84 6.61
C TRP A 15 17.75 -5.43 7.62
N ILE A 16 16.50 -5.84 7.37
CA ILE A 16 15.39 -5.67 8.30
C ILE A 16 15.00 -7.04 8.83
N ASP A 17 15.04 -7.18 10.15
CA ASP A 17 14.46 -8.32 10.85
C ASP A 17 12.94 -8.19 10.91
N VAL A 18 12.27 -8.58 9.83
CA VAL A 18 10.82 -8.42 9.64
C VAL A 18 10.03 -9.08 10.77
N TYR A 19 10.44 -10.26 11.25
CA TYR A 19 9.66 -11.07 12.19
C TYR A 19 9.90 -10.77 13.68
N SER A 20 10.76 -9.80 13.99
CA SER A 20 11.01 -9.29 15.34
C SER A 20 9.72 -9.12 16.16
N LEU A 21 9.79 -9.45 17.46
CA LEU A 21 8.68 -9.26 18.41
C LEU A 21 8.20 -7.80 18.49
N LEU A 22 9.09 -6.84 18.25
CA LEU A 22 8.77 -5.41 18.32
C LEU A 22 7.95 -4.91 17.12
N ARG A 23 7.96 -5.61 15.98
CA ARG A 23 7.25 -5.19 14.77
C ARG A 23 5.83 -5.71 14.76
N ARG A 24 4.87 -4.80 14.67
CA ARG A 24 3.43 -5.13 14.61
C ARG A 24 2.93 -5.39 13.18
N ALA A 25 3.47 -4.67 12.20
CA ALA A 25 3.13 -4.89 10.80
C ALA A 25 4.32 -4.59 9.88
N PHE A 26 4.36 -5.24 8.72
CA PHE A 26 5.30 -4.95 7.64
C PHE A 26 4.60 -5.10 6.30
N LEU A 27 4.41 -3.97 5.60
CA LEU A 27 3.71 -3.90 4.32
C LEU A 27 4.70 -3.65 3.19
N VAL A 28 4.48 -4.29 2.04
CA VAL A 28 5.26 -4.08 0.81
C VAL A 28 4.33 -3.81 -0.36
N GLU A 29 4.80 -2.99 -1.29
CA GLU A 29 4.07 -2.74 -2.54
C GLU A 29 3.84 -4.06 -3.29
N HIS A 30 2.65 -4.22 -3.88
CA HIS A 30 2.26 -5.48 -4.51
C HIS A 30 1.67 -5.31 -5.90
N ASN A 31 0.45 -4.80 -6.02
CA ASN A 31 -0.31 -4.77 -7.27
C ASN A 31 -0.87 -3.37 -7.54
N LEU A 32 -1.05 -3.06 -8.81
CA LEU A 32 -1.86 -1.92 -9.24
C LEU A 32 -3.34 -2.28 -9.21
N VAL A 33 -4.13 -1.43 -8.58
CA VAL A 33 -5.58 -1.59 -8.42
C VAL A 33 -6.28 -0.29 -8.75
N LEU A 34 -7.56 -0.38 -9.13
CA LEU A 34 -8.49 0.73 -9.11
C LEU A 34 -9.21 0.74 -7.76
N ALA A 35 -9.26 1.91 -7.14
CA ALA A 35 -9.96 2.13 -5.90
C ALA A 35 -10.88 3.35 -6.02
N GLU A 36 -12.03 3.29 -5.34
CA GLU A 36 -12.96 4.41 -5.28
C GLU A 36 -12.43 5.54 -4.41
N ARG A 37 -12.55 6.76 -4.92
CA ARG A 37 -12.29 7.98 -4.16
C ARG A 37 -13.19 9.11 -4.62
N LYS A 38 -13.32 10.15 -3.78
CA LYS A 38 -13.85 11.44 -4.21
C LYS A 38 -12.92 12.03 -5.27
N SER A 39 -13.50 12.53 -6.35
CA SER A 39 -12.74 13.21 -7.41
C SER A 39 -12.01 14.41 -6.81
N PRO A 40 -10.71 14.57 -7.12
CA PRO A 40 -9.97 15.77 -6.72
C PRO A 40 -10.56 17.06 -7.30
N GLU A 41 -11.24 16.96 -8.45
CA GLU A 41 -11.79 18.11 -9.18
C GLU A 41 -13.24 18.42 -8.78
N VAL A 42 -14.01 17.39 -8.42
CA VAL A 42 -15.44 17.51 -8.09
C VAL A 42 -15.76 16.66 -6.85
N SER A 43 -15.82 17.29 -5.69
CA SER A 43 -15.91 16.63 -4.37
C SER A 43 -17.09 15.66 -4.20
N GLU A 44 -18.19 15.84 -4.94
CA GLU A 44 -19.40 15.00 -4.87
C GLU A 44 -19.33 13.78 -5.81
N ARG A 45 -18.37 13.73 -6.72
CA ARG A 45 -18.23 12.64 -7.69
C ARG A 45 -17.30 11.57 -7.16
N ILE A 46 -17.75 10.32 -7.16
CA ILE A 46 -16.91 9.15 -6.90
C ILE A 46 -16.30 8.69 -8.23
N VAL A 47 -14.99 8.45 -8.24
CA VAL A 47 -14.23 7.99 -9.41
C VAL A 47 -13.40 6.76 -9.04
N GLN A 48 -13.16 5.91 -10.03
CA GLN A 48 -12.16 4.84 -9.94
C GLN A 48 -10.80 5.45 -10.24
N TRP A 49 -9.86 5.31 -9.31
CA TRP A 49 -8.53 5.90 -9.43
C TRP A 49 -7.44 4.85 -9.26
N PRO A 50 -6.37 4.89 -10.08
CA PRO A 50 -5.29 3.94 -9.96
C PRO A 50 -4.50 4.14 -8.66
N ALA A 51 -4.19 3.03 -8.00
CA ALA A 51 -3.47 2.99 -6.74
C ALA A 51 -2.56 1.76 -6.66
N ILE A 52 -1.49 1.88 -5.87
CA ILE A 52 -0.65 0.76 -5.46
C ILE A 52 -1.25 0.15 -4.20
N MET A 53 -1.63 -1.12 -4.28
CA MET A 53 -2.01 -1.93 -3.13
C MET A 53 -0.76 -2.46 -2.44
N TYR A 54 -0.74 -2.41 -1.11
CA TYR A 54 0.28 -3.07 -0.33
C TYR A 54 -0.21 -4.44 0.12
N ARG A 55 0.70 -5.40 0.20
CA ARG A 55 0.46 -6.68 0.88
C ARG A 55 1.22 -6.70 2.19
N SER A 56 0.68 -7.42 3.16
CA SER A 56 1.37 -7.65 4.42
C SER A 56 2.31 -8.85 4.32
N LEU A 57 3.57 -8.67 4.70
CA LEU A 57 4.51 -9.76 4.98
C LEU A 57 4.48 -10.16 6.47
N LEU A 58 4.05 -9.23 7.34
CA LEU A 58 3.82 -9.47 8.75
C LEU A 58 2.60 -8.67 9.20
N ASP A 59 1.65 -9.32 9.84
CA ASP A 59 0.46 -8.68 10.39
C ASP A 59 0.15 -9.20 11.80
N LYS A 60 0.94 -8.79 12.80
CA LYS A 60 0.61 -9.00 14.21
C LYS A 60 -0.42 -7.98 14.72
N ALA A 61 -0.74 -6.96 13.92
CA ALA A 61 -1.70 -5.91 14.24
C ALA A 61 -3.15 -6.35 13.96
N GLY A 62 -3.36 -7.35 13.11
CA GLY A 62 -4.68 -7.88 12.77
C GLY A 62 -5.42 -7.02 11.75
N LEU A 63 -4.74 -6.55 10.71
CA LEU A 63 -5.35 -5.80 9.60
C LEU A 63 -6.41 -6.61 8.84
N GLY A 64 -6.27 -7.94 8.76
CA GLY A 64 -7.31 -8.82 8.23
C GLY A 64 -7.65 -8.58 6.76
N SER A 65 -8.91 -8.22 6.48
CA SER A 65 -9.40 -7.88 5.13
C SER A 65 -9.12 -6.43 4.73
N ILE A 66 -8.61 -5.59 5.64
CA ILE A 66 -8.22 -4.22 5.35
C ILE A 66 -6.80 -4.23 4.79
N THR A 67 -6.55 -3.39 3.80
CA THR A 67 -5.20 -3.13 3.30
C THR A 67 -4.94 -1.65 3.13
N SER A 68 -3.67 -1.27 3.18
CA SER A 68 -3.26 0.06 2.77
C SER A 68 -3.16 0.12 1.24
N ILE A 69 -3.54 1.26 0.67
CA ILE A 69 -3.30 1.61 -0.73
C ILE A 69 -2.68 3.01 -0.81
N ARG A 70 -1.99 3.29 -1.92
CA ARG A 70 -1.47 4.62 -2.27
C ARG A 70 -1.98 5.03 -3.64
N PHE A 71 -2.77 6.10 -3.71
CA PHE A 71 -3.21 6.64 -5.00
C PHE A 71 -2.03 7.17 -5.81
N LEU A 72 -2.06 6.92 -7.12
CA LEU A 72 -1.09 7.47 -8.06
C LEU A 72 -1.41 8.94 -8.33
N GLY A 73 -0.37 9.76 -8.49
CA GLY A 73 -0.48 11.20 -8.75
C GLY A 73 -0.32 12.06 -7.50
N ASP A 74 -1.16 11.87 -6.48
CA ASP A 74 -1.16 12.71 -5.26
C ASP A 74 -0.53 12.04 -4.03
N GLN A 75 -0.08 10.78 -4.17
CA GLN A 75 0.58 10.00 -3.13
C GLN A 75 -0.25 9.83 -1.84
N GLN A 76 -1.57 10.09 -1.88
CA GLN A 76 -2.46 9.93 -0.73
C GLN A 76 -2.54 8.45 -0.35
N ARG A 77 -2.39 8.15 0.94
CA ARG A 77 -2.47 6.78 1.49
C ARG A 77 -3.71 6.61 2.33
N VAL A 78 -4.44 5.53 2.08
CA VAL A 78 -5.66 5.20 2.82
C VAL A 78 -5.71 3.70 3.12
N PHE A 79 -6.53 3.32 4.09
CA PHE A 79 -6.85 1.93 4.38
C PHE A 79 -8.26 1.63 3.87
N LEU A 80 -8.41 0.55 3.10
CA LEU A 80 -9.68 0.12 2.50
C LEU A 80 -9.84 -1.39 2.64
N SER A 81 -11.09 -1.87 2.57
CA SER A 81 -11.33 -3.31 2.41
C SER A 81 -10.81 -3.77 1.05
N LYS A 82 -10.20 -4.96 1.01
CA LYS A 82 -9.73 -5.60 -0.22
C LYS A 82 -10.85 -5.79 -1.25
N ASP A 83 -12.09 -5.98 -0.80
CA ASP A 83 -13.25 -6.20 -1.68
C ASP A 83 -13.64 -4.97 -2.50
N LEU A 84 -13.17 -3.78 -2.09
CA LEU A 84 -13.41 -2.52 -2.81
C LEU A 84 -12.35 -2.25 -3.89
N LEU A 85 -11.32 -3.10 -3.98
CA LEU A 85 -10.21 -2.93 -4.91
C LEU A 85 -10.43 -3.79 -6.15
N LYS A 86 -10.27 -3.18 -7.33
CA LYS A 86 -10.37 -3.89 -8.61
C LYS A 86 -8.98 -4.02 -9.22
N PRO A 87 -8.52 -5.22 -9.60
CA PRO A 87 -7.23 -5.37 -10.27
C PRO A 87 -7.22 -4.66 -11.62
N ILE A 88 -6.08 -4.08 -12.00
CA ILE A 88 -5.84 -3.58 -13.35
C ILE A 88 -5.25 -4.74 -14.16
N GLN A 89 -6.00 -5.25 -15.15
CA GLN A 89 -5.54 -6.26 -16.11
C GLN A 89 -4.82 -5.61 -17.29
#